data_AF-A0A495LRB4-F1
#
_entry.id   AF-A0A495LRB4-F1
#
_cell.length_a   1.000
_cell.length_b   1.000
_cell.length_c   1.000
_cell.angle_alpha   90.00
_cell.angle_beta   90.00
_cell.angle_gamma   90.00
#
_symmetry.space_group_name_H-M   'P 1'
#
loop_
_entity.id
_entity.type
_entity.pdbx_description
1 polymer ?
#
loop_
_entity_poly.entity_id
_entity_poly.type
_entity_poly.pdbx_seq_one_letter_code
_entity_poly.pdbx_strand_id
1 'polypeptide(L)'
;MKKFIAYTSILALLIGCGKSSDKGELVGINGGKWHPEKPYGMALIPGGAFIMGKSDGDLANVEDAPTKTVTVRSFYMDETEITNSEYRQFVEWVKDSTMRVRLAILADESGQTAGAGDPKGKGKNAGSIGDFAFNDSDPEKMTAYDKYMYDNYYSVGTADDPYAGRKLNKKVKLIKDTKLYPDAYYAEVMDSMYLPIEASYNGLRTIDVNKLKFRYSWMDIQAAAKAKVGNRKNFIRTEEVKVYPDTTVWIKDYAYSYNEPMHNDYFWHKAYGDYPVVGVKWTQAKAFCAWRTLNKNTYIKSKKKGHDLINSFRLPTEAEWEYSARGGLESATYPWGGPYTKNDRGCFLANFKPNRGDYAADEALYTVEAKSYEPNGYNLYNMAGNVSEWTDSSYDPNAYEYVSSMNPNVQDYKNQRKVVRGGSWKDVAYFLQVSTRDHEYADSARSYIGFRTVQDYMGLQTTGNGKKK
;
A
#
# COMPACT_ATOMS: atom_id res chain seq x y z
N MET A 1 2.89 65.09 -1.97
CA MET A 1 2.50 63.66 -1.86
C MET A 1 3.25 62.71 -2.80
N LYS A 2 3.62 63.10 -4.04
CA LYS A 2 4.40 62.21 -4.95
C LYS A 2 5.87 61.98 -4.57
N LYS A 3 6.51 62.90 -3.82
CA LYS A 3 7.90 62.71 -3.33
C LYS A 3 8.00 61.80 -2.09
N PHE A 4 6.92 61.61 -1.33
CA PHE A 4 6.92 60.78 -0.11
C PHE A 4 6.77 59.28 -0.41
N ILE A 5 6.13 58.95 -1.54
CA ILE A 5 5.97 57.57 -2.03
C ILE A 5 7.30 57.05 -2.63
N ALA A 6 8.11 57.93 -3.22
CA ALA A 6 9.43 57.56 -3.73
C ALA A 6 10.41 57.19 -2.59
N TYR A 7 10.38 57.89 -1.46
CA TYR A 7 11.24 57.58 -0.31
C TYR A 7 10.82 56.31 0.43
N THR A 8 9.52 55.99 0.50
CA THR A 8 9.05 54.72 1.08
C THR A 8 9.34 53.51 0.17
N SER A 9 9.37 53.72 -1.15
CA SER A 9 9.78 52.68 -2.12
C SER A 9 11.28 52.40 -2.07
N ILE A 10 12.11 53.43 -1.82
CA ILE A 10 13.57 53.28 -1.65
C ILE A 10 13.91 52.67 -0.28
N LEU A 11 13.14 52.99 0.78
CA LEU A 11 13.30 52.35 2.09
C LEU A 11 12.87 50.87 2.09
N ALA A 12 11.85 50.51 1.30
CA ALA A 12 11.45 49.12 1.09
C ALA A 12 12.46 48.32 0.24
N LEU A 13 13.18 48.98 -0.66
CA LEU A 13 14.27 48.36 -1.45
C LEU A 13 15.58 48.17 -0.64
N LEU A 14 15.77 48.90 0.46
CA LEU A 14 16.94 48.76 1.34
C LEU A 14 16.80 47.69 2.44
N ILE A 15 15.61 47.12 2.61
CA ILE A 15 15.39 45.94 3.49
C ILE A 15 15.52 44.63 2.69
N GLY A 16 15.70 44.73 1.36
CA GLY A 16 15.83 43.61 0.44
C GLY A 16 17.28 43.20 0.12
N CYS A 17 18.06 42.84 1.13
CA CYS A 17 19.33 42.08 1.01
C CYS A 17 19.59 41.46 2.39
N GLY A 18 19.40 40.15 2.61
CA GLY A 18 20.25 39.14 2.01
C GLY A 18 21.61 39.11 2.70
N LYS A 19 21.68 38.48 3.89
CA LYS A 19 22.81 37.68 4.42
C LYS A 19 22.53 37.37 5.89
N SER A 20 21.90 36.23 6.15
CA SER A 20 22.31 35.43 7.30
C SER A 20 23.75 35.00 7.00
N SER A 21 24.71 35.90 7.21
CA SER A 21 26.09 35.49 7.34
C SER A 21 26.09 34.69 8.62
N ASP A 22 26.16 33.38 8.46
CA ASP A 22 26.46 32.44 9.52
C ASP A 22 27.77 32.81 10.24
N LYS A 23 28.57 33.74 9.70
CA LYS A 23 29.90 34.14 10.21
C LYS A 23 30.83 32.92 10.33
N GLY A 24 30.56 31.85 9.56
CA GLY A 24 31.23 30.55 9.70
C GLY A 24 30.71 29.69 10.87
N GLU A 25 29.70 30.14 11.61
CA GLU A 25 29.06 29.38 12.70
C GLU A 25 28.03 28.39 12.16
N LEU A 26 27.86 27.27 12.85
CA LEU A 26 26.82 26.29 12.53
C LEU A 26 25.44 26.80 13.00
N VAL A 27 24.79 27.63 12.18
CA VAL A 27 23.46 28.21 12.50
C VAL A 27 22.27 27.39 11.99
N GLY A 28 22.53 26.37 11.17
CA GLY A 28 21.50 25.56 10.53
C GLY A 28 20.74 26.30 9.42
N ILE A 29 20.19 25.54 8.48
CA ILE A 29 19.31 26.12 7.44
C ILE A 29 17.89 26.13 8.02
N ASN A 30 17.30 27.32 8.11
CA ASN A 30 15.91 27.47 8.54
C ASN A 30 14.97 26.78 7.54
N GLY A 31 14.49 25.59 7.89
CA GLY A 31 13.41 24.89 7.20
C GLY A 31 12.04 25.44 7.60
N GLY A 32 11.04 25.26 6.74
CA GLY A 32 9.66 25.53 7.11
C GLY A 32 9.20 24.66 8.29
N LYS A 33 8.24 25.13 9.09
CA LYS A 33 7.64 24.30 10.14
C LYS A 33 6.92 23.10 9.51
N TRP A 34 7.31 21.90 9.89
CA TRP A 34 6.68 20.67 9.45
C TRP A 34 5.53 20.30 10.40
N HIS A 35 4.37 19.97 9.83
CA HIS A 35 3.20 19.52 10.57
C HIS A 35 2.80 18.12 10.08
N PRO A 36 2.67 17.12 10.98
CA PRO A 36 2.16 15.81 10.60
C PRO A 36 0.72 15.95 10.11
N GLU A 37 0.47 15.55 8.87
CA GLU A 37 -0.89 15.37 8.37
C GLU A 37 -1.32 13.91 8.60
N LYS A 38 -2.46 13.69 9.28
CA LYS A 38 -3.10 12.37 9.42
C LYS A 38 -3.39 11.82 8.01
N PRO A 39 -2.82 10.68 7.59
CA PRO A 39 -3.19 10.07 6.32
C PRO A 39 -4.68 9.71 6.30
N TYR A 40 -5.29 9.83 5.13
CA TYR A 40 -6.70 9.46 4.96
C TYR A 40 -6.91 7.99 5.34
N GLY A 41 -7.95 7.74 6.14
CA GLY A 41 -8.33 6.40 6.60
C GLY A 41 -7.44 5.77 7.68
N MET A 42 -6.49 6.51 8.28
CA MET A 42 -5.57 5.96 9.29
C MET A 42 -5.69 6.60 10.67
N ALA A 43 -5.80 5.82 11.75
CA ALA A 43 -5.73 6.31 13.13
C ALA A 43 -4.28 6.52 13.60
N LEU A 44 -4.07 7.47 14.52
CA LEU A 44 -2.78 7.65 15.20
C LEU A 44 -2.69 6.68 16.37
N ILE A 45 -1.66 5.83 16.36
CA ILE A 45 -1.34 4.92 17.44
C ILE A 45 -0.24 5.57 18.30
N PRO A 46 -0.53 5.93 19.57
CA PRO A 46 0.45 6.56 20.44
C PRO A 46 1.55 5.56 20.82
N GLY A 47 2.79 6.04 20.93
CA GLY A 47 3.91 5.19 21.29
C GLY A 47 3.87 4.81 22.77
N GLY A 48 4.27 3.59 23.10
CA GLY A 48 4.17 3.05 24.45
C GLY A 48 4.84 1.68 24.60
N ALA A 49 4.94 1.24 25.85
CA ALA A 49 5.40 -0.09 26.21
C ALA A 49 4.21 -1.00 26.52
N PHE A 50 4.31 -2.28 26.18
CA PHE A 50 3.29 -3.29 26.50
C PHE A 50 3.93 -4.67 26.65
N ILE A 51 3.19 -5.59 27.26
CA ILE A 51 3.57 -7.01 27.35
C ILE A 51 3.12 -7.68 26.05
N MET A 52 4.09 -8.05 25.21
CA MET A 52 3.88 -8.80 23.98
C MET A 52 3.81 -10.30 24.27
N GLY A 53 2.90 -10.99 23.59
CA GLY A 53 2.66 -12.42 23.75
C GLY A 53 1.54 -12.75 24.72
N LYS A 54 1.32 -14.05 24.90
CA LYS A 54 0.21 -14.59 25.68
C LYS A 54 0.60 -14.74 27.15
N SER A 55 -0.10 -14.04 28.04
CA SER A 55 0.11 -14.13 29.50
C SER A 55 -0.44 -15.42 30.12
N ASP A 56 -1.48 -15.98 29.51
CA ASP A 56 -2.18 -17.18 29.99
C ASP A 56 -1.61 -18.44 29.33
N GLY A 57 -1.58 -19.56 30.05
CA GLY A 57 -0.93 -20.80 29.60
C GLY A 57 -1.27 -21.24 28.17
N ASP A 58 -0.29 -21.79 27.48
CA ASP A 58 -0.43 -22.37 26.14
C ASP A 58 -1.18 -23.72 26.21
N LEU A 59 -2.50 -23.65 26.39
CA LEU A 59 -3.39 -24.82 26.40
C LEU A 59 -3.38 -25.61 25.08
N ALA A 60 -2.85 -25.04 23.99
CA ALA A 60 -2.83 -25.64 22.67
C ALA A 60 -1.46 -26.25 22.30
N ASN A 61 -0.46 -26.15 23.18
CA ASN A 61 0.88 -26.71 23.00
C ASN A 61 1.54 -26.25 21.68
N VAL A 62 1.35 -24.97 21.34
CA VAL A 62 1.75 -24.32 20.08
C VAL A 62 3.21 -23.84 20.13
N GLU A 63 3.92 -24.04 21.25
CA GLU A 63 5.27 -23.54 21.48
C GLU A 63 5.31 -22.00 21.35
N ASP A 64 4.31 -21.32 21.95
CA ASP A 64 4.26 -19.86 21.97
C ASP A 64 5.50 -19.30 22.71
N ALA A 65 6.14 -18.32 22.08
CA ALA A 65 7.32 -17.66 22.60
C ALA A 65 7.01 -16.93 23.94
N PRO A 66 7.94 -16.89 24.91
CA PRO A 66 7.68 -16.33 26.23
C PRO A 66 7.31 -14.84 26.16
N THR A 67 6.41 -14.39 27.03
CA THR A 67 5.98 -12.98 27.07
C THR A 67 7.16 -12.03 27.27
N LYS A 68 7.13 -10.89 26.60
CA LYS A 68 8.21 -9.90 26.67
C LYS A 68 7.66 -8.48 26.67
N THR A 69 8.18 -7.65 27.57
CA THR A 69 7.88 -6.21 27.54
C THR A 69 8.63 -5.56 26.39
N VAL A 70 7.89 -4.95 25.48
CA VAL A 70 8.44 -4.26 24.30
C VAL A 70 7.86 -2.86 24.18
N THR A 71 8.59 -1.97 23.54
CA THR A 71 8.21 -0.58 23.29
C THR A 71 8.07 -0.36 21.80
N VAL A 72 6.92 0.18 21.38
CA VAL A 72 6.68 0.61 20.01
C VAL A 72 6.60 2.13 19.94
N ARG A 73 7.14 2.71 18.87
CA ARG A 73 7.01 4.14 18.60
C ARG A 73 5.60 4.48 18.11
N SER A 74 5.28 5.77 18.05
CA SER A 74 4.05 6.23 17.41
C SER A 74 4.07 5.96 15.89
N PHE A 75 2.93 5.56 15.34
CA PHE A 75 2.71 5.41 13.90
C PHE A 75 1.24 5.63 13.57
N TYR A 76 0.93 5.81 12.29
CA TYR A 76 -0.43 5.76 11.77
C TYR A 76 -0.73 4.34 11.28
N MET A 77 -1.94 3.84 11.52
CA MET A 77 -2.42 2.54 11.05
C MET A 77 -3.78 2.72 10.39
N ASP A 78 -4.05 2.04 9.28
CA ASP A 78 -5.38 2.06 8.66
C ASP A 78 -6.46 1.62 9.68
N GLU A 79 -7.56 2.38 9.73
CA GLU A 79 -8.68 2.16 10.65
C GLU A 79 -9.33 0.78 10.41
N THR A 80 -9.26 0.27 9.19
CA THR A 80 -9.81 -1.02 8.75
C THR A 80 -8.76 -1.81 7.95
N GLU A 81 -9.06 -3.05 7.63
CA GLU A 81 -8.38 -3.78 6.55
C GLU A 81 -8.55 -3.04 5.22
N ILE A 82 -7.61 -3.22 4.29
CA ILE A 82 -7.72 -2.67 2.95
C ILE A 82 -8.90 -3.30 2.24
N THR A 83 -9.80 -2.47 1.74
CA THR A 83 -11.03 -2.91 1.07
C THR A 83 -10.79 -3.30 -0.40
N ASN A 84 -11.73 -4.04 -0.99
CA ASN A 84 -11.73 -4.33 -2.42
C ASN A 84 -11.75 -3.05 -3.27
N SER A 85 -12.44 -1.99 -2.84
CA SER A 85 -12.47 -0.70 -3.56
C SER A 85 -11.10 -0.01 -3.58
N GLU A 86 -10.40 0.03 -2.45
CA GLU A 86 -9.05 0.59 -2.33
C GLU A 86 -8.03 -0.24 -3.11
N TYR A 87 -8.11 -1.56 -3.05
CA TYR A 87 -7.22 -2.43 -3.82
C TYR A 87 -7.50 -2.35 -5.33
N ARG A 88 -8.77 -2.22 -5.75
CA ARG A 88 -9.10 -1.94 -7.16
C ARG A 88 -8.50 -0.64 -7.66
N GLN A 89 -8.34 0.38 -6.82
CA GLN A 89 -7.63 1.60 -7.22
C GLN A 89 -6.18 1.31 -7.65
N PHE A 90 -5.51 0.39 -6.95
CA PHE A 90 -4.17 -0.07 -7.33
C PHE A 90 -4.18 -0.84 -8.65
N VAL A 91 -5.08 -1.82 -8.79
CA VAL A 91 -5.19 -2.64 -10.03
C VAL A 91 -5.53 -1.77 -11.24
N GLU A 92 -6.48 -0.85 -11.13
CA GLU A 92 -6.85 0.08 -12.21
C GLU A 92 -5.69 1.03 -12.55
N TRP A 93 -4.94 1.51 -11.56
CA TRP A 93 -3.76 2.34 -11.82
C TRP A 93 -2.68 1.57 -12.60
N VAL A 94 -2.46 0.30 -12.28
CA VAL A 94 -1.51 -0.56 -13.01
C VAL A 94 -2.02 -0.81 -14.42
N LYS A 95 -3.30 -1.16 -14.58
CA LYS A 95 -3.93 -1.35 -15.90
C LYS A 95 -3.75 -0.12 -16.80
N ASP A 96 -4.13 1.06 -16.29
CA ASP A 96 -4.04 2.32 -17.04
C ASP A 96 -2.58 2.66 -17.37
N SER A 97 -1.64 2.37 -16.45
CA SER A 97 -0.21 2.59 -16.68
C SER A 97 0.34 1.65 -17.75
N THR A 98 -0.01 0.36 -17.72
CA THR A 98 0.41 -0.62 -18.73
C THR A 98 -0.14 -0.27 -20.11
N MET A 99 -1.41 0.12 -20.21
CA MET A 99 -2.01 0.60 -21.46
C MET A 99 -1.23 1.80 -22.03
N ARG A 100 -0.90 2.78 -21.19
CA ARG A 100 -0.13 3.95 -21.62
C ARG A 100 1.29 3.62 -22.05
N VAL A 101 1.96 2.69 -21.38
CA VAL A 101 3.30 2.23 -21.80
C VAL A 101 3.21 1.62 -23.19
N ARG A 102 2.25 0.72 -23.44
CA ARG A 102 2.09 0.09 -24.75
C ARG A 102 1.73 1.09 -25.86
N LEU A 103 0.84 2.05 -25.56
CA LEU A 103 0.52 3.12 -26.50
C LEU A 103 1.75 3.99 -26.83
N ALA A 104 2.54 4.33 -25.82
CA ALA A 104 3.76 5.14 -26.00
C ALA A 104 4.83 4.40 -26.80
N ILE A 105 5.02 3.09 -26.56
CA ILE A 105 5.93 2.23 -27.34
C ILE A 105 5.48 2.15 -28.79
N LEU A 106 4.20 1.87 -29.05
CA LEU A 106 3.69 1.76 -30.41
C LEU A 106 3.74 3.11 -31.15
N ALA A 107 3.56 4.23 -30.43
CA ALA A 107 3.75 5.56 -31.01
C ALA A 107 5.21 5.81 -31.41
N ASP A 108 6.17 5.42 -30.56
CA ASP A 108 7.62 5.53 -30.85
C ASP A 108 8.00 4.65 -32.06
N GLU A 109 7.54 3.40 -32.10
CA GLU A 109 7.80 2.43 -33.18
C GLU A 109 7.17 2.85 -34.52
N SER A 110 6.00 3.50 -34.48
CA SER A 110 5.32 4.03 -35.67
C SER A 110 5.78 5.44 -36.05
N GLY A 111 6.74 6.03 -35.32
CA GLY A 111 7.24 7.38 -35.57
C GLY A 111 6.21 8.49 -35.32
N GLN A 112 5.15 8.22 -34.55
CA GLN A 112 4.11 9.19 -34.22
C GLN A 112 4.51 10.03 -32.99
N THR A 113 4.44 11.35 -33.14
CA THR A 113 4.66 12.31 -32.05
C THR A 113 3.36 12.98 -31.62
N ALA A 114 3.37 13.65 -30.47
CA ALA A 114 2.19 14.35 -29.96
C ALA A 114 1.73 15.44 -30.94
N GLY A 115 0.48 15.33 -31.42
CA GLY A 115 -0.08 16.23 -32.45
C GLY A 115 0.16 15.80 -33.91
N ALA A 116 0.74 14.62 -34.17
CA ALA A 116 0.94 14.08 -35.51
C ALA A 116 -0.34 13.47 -36.16
N GLY A 117 -1.49 13.49 -35.48
CA GLY A 117 -2.78 12.95 -35.96
C GLY A 117 -3.96 13.92 -35.77
N ASP A 118 -4.97 13.78 -36.65
CA ASP A 118 -6.26 14.51 -36.81
C ASP A 118 -6.49 15.79 -35.95
N PRO A 119 -6.78 16.98 -36.55
CA PRO A 119 -7.12 18.23 -35.83
C PRO A 119 -8.29 18.16 -34.81
N LYS A 120 -8.99 17.02 -34.70
CA LYS A 120 -10.03 16.76 -33.68
C LYS A 120 -9.47 16.48 -32.27
N GLY A 121 -8.19 16.15 -32.11
CA GLY A 121 -7.52 15.96 -30.81
C GLY A 121 -7.17 17.28 -30.12
N LYS A 122 -8.15 18.03 -29.58
CA LYS A 122 -7.87 19.25 -28.79
C LYS A 122 -7.95 18.97 -27.28
N GLY A 123 -6.86 19.24 -26.57
CA GLY A 123 -6.80 19.28 -25.11
C GLY A 123 -6.57 17.92 -24.45
N LYS A 124 -7.59 17.37 -23.78
CA LYS A 124 -7.48 16.11 -23.01
C LYS A 124 -7.94 14.86 -23.79
N ASN A 125 -8.42 15.05 -25.01
CA ASN A 125 -8.95 14.00 -25.86
C ASN A 125 -7.86 13.57 -26.86
N ALA A 126 -7.64 12.27 -26.98
CA ALA A 126 -6.69 11.72 -27.94
C ALA A 126 -7.27 11.80 -29.35
N GLY A 127 -6.50 12.32 -30.30
CA GLY A 127 -6.73 12.27 -31.74
C GLY A 127 -5.95 11.15 -32.43
N SER A 128 -4.86 10.66 -31.85
CA SER A 128 -4.14 9.45 -32.28
C SER A 128 -3.30 8.84 -31.14
N ILE A 129 -2.65 7.69 -31.39
CA ILE A 129 -1.67 7.12 -30.44
C ILE A 129 -0.48 8.06 -30.18
N GLY A 130 -0.13 8.95 -31.12
CA GLY A 130 0.93 9.95 -30.95
C GLY A 130 0.72 10.85 -29.73
N ASP A 131 -0.52 11.10 -29.32
CA ASP A 131 -0.83 11.86 -28.11
C ASP A 131 -0.39 11.16 -26.81
N PHE A 132 -0.17 9.84 -26.87
CA PHE A 132 0.35 9.03 -25.76
C PHE A 132 1.87 8.84 -25.80
N ALA A 133 2.56 9.38 -26.80
CA ALA A 133 4.02 9.32 -26.90
C ALA A 133 4.70 9.77 -25.58
N PHE A 134 5.88 9.23 -25.33
CA PHE A 134 6.68 9.60 -24.16
C PHE A 134 6.94 11.12 -24.13
N ASN A 135 7.07 11.71 -22.94
CA ASN A 135 7.24 13.16 -22.79
C ASN A 135 8.56 13.68 -23.38
N ASP A 136 9.50 12.80 -23.72
CA ASP A 136 10.77 13.10 -24.38
C ASP A 136 10.69 13.04 -25.92
N SER A 137 9.53 12.69 -26.49
CA SER A 137 9.32 12.61 -27.95
C SER A 137 9.44 13.96 -28.68
N ASP A 138 9.38 15.08 -27.95
CA ASP A 138 9.50 16.44 -28.50
C ASP A 138 10.72 17.17 -27.87
N PRO A 139 11.88 17.17 -28.55
CA PRO A 139 13.11 17.79 -28.06
C PRO A 139 13.00 19.31 -27.82
N GLU A 140 12.03 19.99 -28.45
CA GLU A 140 11.82 21.44 -28.25
C GLU A 140 11.15 21.73 -26.91
N LYS A 141 10.35 20.79 -26.39
CA LYS A 141 9.67 20.92 -25.09
C LYS A 141 10.51 20.44 -23.90
N MET A 142 11.67 19.82 -24.15
CA MET A 142 12.54 19.31 -23.10
C MET A 142 13.39 20.43 -22.47
N THR A 143 13.41 20.47 -21.14
CA THR A 143 14.36 21.34 -20.42
C THR A 143 15.79 20.86 -20.60
N ALA A 144 16.79 21.72 -20.35
CA ALA A 144 18.20 21.32 -20.39
C ALA A 144 18.50 20.12 -19.46
N TYR A 145 17.84 20.07 -18.30
CA TYR A 145 17.93 18.93 -17.38
C TYR A 145 17.29 17.67 -17.96
N ASP A 146 16.12 17.78 -18.59
CA ASP A 146 15.46 16.63 -19.22
C ASP A 146 16.30 16.06 -20.37
N LYS A 147 16.95 16.92 -21.18
CA LYS A 147 17.88 16.49 -22.25
C LYS A 147 19.07 15.73 -21.68
N TYR A 148 19.73 16.31 -20.67
CA TYR A 148 20.85 15.64 -19.99
C TYR A 148 20.44 14.28 -19.39
N MET A 149 19.28 14.22 -18.73
CA MET A 149 18.79 12.97 -18.14
C MET A 149 18.47 11.93 -19.23
N TYR A 150 17.91 12.36 -20.36
CA TYR A 150 17.63 11.48 -21.48
C TYR A 150 18.92 10.89 -22.06
N ASP A 151 19.87 11.74 -22.44
CA ASP A 151 21.11 11.34 -23.12
C ASP A 151 21.97 10.40 -22.27
N ASN A 152 21.96 10.58 -20.94
CA ASN A 152 22.83 9.82 -20.03
C ASN A 152 22.14 8.62 -19.36
N TYR A 153 20.80 8.57 -19.32
CA TYR A 153 20.08 7.55 -18.54
C TYR A 153 18.87 6.92 -19.23
N TYR A 154 18.07 7.68 -20.01
CA TYR A 154 16.82 7.13 -20.57
C TYR A 154 16.96 6.61 -22.00
N SER A 155 17.89 7.16 -22.79
CA SER A 155 18.15 6.76 -24.18
C SER A 155 18.73 5.34 -24.31
N VAL A 156 19.42 4.87 -23.27
CA VAL A 156 20.10 3.56 -23.22
C VAL A 156 19.18 2.49 -22.60
N GLY A 157 18.11 2.90 -21.90
CA GLY A 157 17.22 2.00 -21.19
C GLY A 157 17.93 1.14 -20.14
N THR A 158 17.37 -0.04 -19.88
CA THR A 158 18.00 -1.10 -19.09
C THR A 158 18.14 -2.36 -19.92
N ALA A 159 19.00 -3.30 -19.50
CA ALA A 159 19.20 -4.57 -20.21
C ALA A 159 17.89 -5.33 -20.50
N ASP A 160 16.90 -5.19 -19.62
CA ASP A 160 15.61 -5.90 -19.70
C ASP A 160 14.46 -5.05 -20.28
N ASP A 161 14.65 -3.73 -20.41
CA ASP A 161 13.59 -2.79 -20.79
C ASP A 161 14.22 -1.55 -21.48
N PRO A 162 14.19 -1.49 -22.83
CA PRO A 162 14.74 -0.37 -23.60
C PRO A 162 14.08 0.98 -23.31
N TYR A 163 12.84 0.96 -22.78
CA TYR A 163 12.06 2.17 -22.51
C TYR A 163 12.10 2.57 -21.02
N ALA A 164 12.92 1.87 -20.21
CA ALA A 164 13.02 2.11 -18.78
C ALA A 164 13.39 3.56 -18.46
N GLY A 165 12.59 4.19 -17.60
CA GLY A 165 12.83 5.56 -17.11
C GLY A 165 12.26 6.67 -18.00
N ARG A 166 11.83 6.37 -19.23
CA ARG A 166 11.10 7.33 -20.07
C ARG A 166 9.77 7.72 -19.41
N LYS A 167 9.45 9.02 -19.42
CA LYS A 167 8.29 9.57 -18.70
C LYS A 167 7.03 9.46 -19.57
N LEU A 168 6.00 8.77 -19.07
CA LEU A 168 4.70 8.66 -19.75
C LEU A 168 3.92 9.97 -19.79
N ASN A 169 3.18 10.20 -20.88
CA ASN A 169 2.18 11.26 -20.94
C ASN A 169 0.90 10.84 -20.20
N LYS A 170 0.66 11.47 -19.03
CA LYS A 170 -0.53 11.24 -18.20
C LYS A 170 -1.64 12.29 -18.40
N LYS A 171 -1.43 13.28 -19.28
CA LYS A 171 -2.39 14.39 -19.48
C LYS A 171 -3.60 13.96 -20.33
N VAL A 172 -3.38 13.06 -21.27
CA VAL A 172 -4.40 12.55 -22.21
C VAL A 172 -5.21 11.46 -21.53
N LYS A 173 -6.54 11.52 -21.66
CA LYS A 173 -7.43 10.50 -21.07
C LYS A 173 -7.41 9.23 -21.93
N LEU A 174 -7.35 8.06 -21.28
CA LEU A 174 -7.60 6.80 -21.95
C LEU A 174 -9.08 6.74 -22.35
N ILE A 175 -9.34 6.39 -23.60
CA ILE A 175 -10.67 6.17 -24.16
C ILE A 175 -11.05 4.71 -23.91
N LYS A 176 -12.17 4.50 -23.20
CA LYS A 176 -12.67 3.14 -22.87
C LYS A 176 -13.75 2.66 -23.83
N ASP A 177 -14.54 3.57 -24.40
CA ASP A 177 -15.58 3.25 -25.39
C ASP A 177 -14.93 2.93 -26.75
N THR A 178 -15.16 1.71 -27.23
CA THR A 178 -14.59 1.20 -28.49
C THR A 178 -15.04 2.00 -29.71
N LYS A 179 -16.22 2.64 -29.66
CA LYS A 179 -16.73 3.48 -30.76
C LYS A 179 -15.97 4.79 -30.91
N LEU A 180 -15.22 5.19 -29.88
CA LEU A 180 -14.51 6.45 -29.82
C LEU A 180 -12.99 6.27 -30.00
N TYR A 181 -12.54 5.07 -30.37
CA TYR A 181 -11.11 4.83 -30.57
C TYR A 181 -10.58 5.68 -31.73
N PRO A 182 -9.47 6.41 -31.54
CA PRO A 182 -9.01 7.42 -32.48
C PRO A 182 -8.43 6.82 -33.77
N ASP A 183 -7.79 5.65 -33.66
CA ASP A 183 -7.16 4.96 -34.79
C ASP A 183 -7.06 3.44 -34.53
N ALA A 184 -6.62 2.69 -35.55
CA ALA A 184 -6.48 1.24 -35.50
C ALA A 184 -5.39 0.78 -34.51
N TYR A 185 -4.31 1.56 -34.34
CA TYR A 185 -3.23 1.21 -33.42
C TYR A 185 -3.67 1.31 -31.95
N TYR A 186 -4.50 2.30 -31.63
CA TYR A 186 -5.12 2.40 -30.32
C TYR A 186 -6.00 1.19 -30.05
N ALA A 187 -6.81 0.77 -31.04
CA ALA A 187 -7.63 -0.42 -30.93
C ALA A 187 -6.79 -1.68 -30.68
N GLU A 188 -5.69 -1.85 -31.42
CA GLU A 188 -4.75 -2.98 -31.26
C GLU A 188 -4.16 -3.03 -29.84
N VAL A 189 -3.65 -1.91 -29.33
CA VAL A 189 -3.09 -1.88 -27.96
C VAL A 189 -4.15 -2.22 -26.93
N MET A 190 -5.35 -1.64 -27.05
CA MET A 190 -6.44 -1.93 -26.13
C MET A 190 -6.88 -3.38 -26.23
N ASP A 191 -6.88 -3.99 -27.42
CA ASP A 191 -7.16 -5.41 -27.63
C ASP A 191 -6.13 -6.33 -27.02
N SER A 192 -4.85 -6.00 -27.19
CA SER A 192 -3.73 -6.74 -26.61
C SER A 192 -3.77 -6.83 -25.07
N MET A 193 -4.58 -6.02 -24.38
CA MET A 193 -4.73 -6.07 -22.92
C MET A 193 -5.72 -7.14 -22.44
N TYR A 194 -6.59 -7.64 -23.31
CA TYR A 194 -7.60 -8.64 -22.96
C TYR A 194 -7.14 -10.04 -23.37
N LEU A 195 -7.86 -11.05 -22.88
CA LEU A 195 -7.70 -12.42 -23.35
C LEU A 195 -8.15 -12.54 -24.81
N PRO A 196 -7.53 -13.44 -25.59
CA PRO A 196 -8.04 -13.81 -26.91
C PRO A 196 -9.49 -14.25 -26.85
N ILE A 197 -10.21 -14.11 -27.98
CA ILE A 197 -11.64 -14.46 -28.05
C ILE A 197 -11.84 -15.95 -27.75
N GLU A 198 -10.92 -16.81 -28.17
CA GLU A 198 -10.99 -18.25 -27.92
C GLU A 198 -10.83 -18.61 -26.44
N ALA A 199 -10.15 -17.76 -25.66
CA ALA A 199 -9.94 -17.93 -24.22
C ALA A 199 -11.00 -17.19 -23.38
N SER A 200 -11.89 -16.43 -24.02
CA SER A 200 -12.91 -15.62 -23.34
C SER A 200 -14.15 -16.46 -23.05
N TYR A 201 -14.50 -16.62 -21.77
CA TYR A 201 -15.70 -17.34 -21.36
C TYR A 201 -16.96 -16.51 -21.63
N ASN A 202 -17.99 -17.13 -22.22
CA ASN A 202 -19.28 -16.50 -22.57
C ASN A 202 -19.18 -15.26 -23.49
N GLY A 203 -18.10 -15.13 -24.27
CA GLY A 203 -17.87 -13.95 -25.12
C GLY A 203 -17.65 -12.66 -24.31
N LEU A 204 -17.47 -12.75 -23.00
CA LEU A 204 -17.14 -11.61 -22.15
C LEU A 204 -15.66 -11.29 -22.28
N ARG A 205 -15.37 -10.08 -22.76
CA ARG A 205 -14.01 -9.58 -22.92
C ARG A 205 -13.36 -9.37 -21.55
N THR A 206 -12.57 -10.35 -21.13
CA THR A 206 -11.93 -10.37 -19.81
C THR A 206 -10.48 -9.89 -19.92
N ILE A 207 -10.04 -9.04 -18.97
CA ILE A 207 -8.67 -8.53 -18.97
C ILE A 207 -7.67 -9.67 -18.70
N ASP A 208 -6.55 -9.68 -19.41
CA ASP A 208 -5.47 -10.62 -19.12
C ASP A 208 -4.68 -10.14 -17.91
N VAL A 209 -5.00 -10.73 -16.76
CA VAL A 209 -4.41 -10.40 -15.46
C VAL A 209 -2.90 -10.63 -15.41
N ASN A 210 -2.34 -11.47 -16.29
CA ASN A 210 -0.89 -11.70 -16.35
C ASN A 210 -0.11 -10.48 -16.86
N LYS A 211 -0.79 -9.56 -17.56
CA LYS A 211 -0.22 -8.29 -18.05
C LYS A 211 -0.22 -7.20 -16.99
N LEU A 212 -0.94 -7.39 -15.89
CA LEU A 212 -1.04 -6.44 -14.78
C LEU A 212 0.11 -6.66 -13.79
N LYS A 213 1.29 -6.15 -14.18
CA LYS A 213 2.52 -6.27 -13.40
C LYS A 213 2.94 -4.92 -12.84
N PHE A 214 3.31 -4.90 -11.57
CA PHE A 214 3.86 -3.73 -10.90
C PHE A 214 5.30 -3.99 -10.50
N ARG A 215 6.20 -3.13 -10.99
CA ARG A 215 7.63 -3.16 -10.68
C ARG A 215 7.93 -2.08 -9.65
N TYR A 216 8.56 -2.46 -8.55
CA TYR A 216 9.01 -1.53 -7.52
C TYR A 216 10.38 -1.92 -6.98
N SER A 217 11.10 -0.94 -6.45
CA SER A 217 12.41 -1.15 -5.85
C SER A 217 12.42 -0.71 -4.40
N TRP A 218 13.15 -1.44 -3.57
CA TRP A 218 13.36 -1.14 -2.17
C TRP A 218 14.81 -1.44 -1.79
N MET A 219 15.23 -0.98 -0.62
CA MET A 219 16.60 -1.13 -0.14
C MET A 219 16.62 -2.02 1.09
N ASP A 220 17.46 -3.05 1.07
CA ASP A 220 17.71 -3.91 2.22
C ASP A 220 18.64 -3.17 3.21
N ILE A 221 18.01 -2.36 4.07
CA ILE A 221 18.72 -1.53 5.05
C ILE A 221 19.47 -2.40 6.06
N GLN A 222 18.92 -3.57 6.43
CA GLN A 222 19.58 -4.45 7.40
C GLN A 222 20.84 -5.10 6.81
N ALA A 223 20.78 -5.60 5.58
CA ALA A 223 21.97 -6.11 4.90
C ALA A 223 23.00 -5.00 4.66
N ALA A 224 22.56 -3.80 4.28
CA ALA A 224 23.44 -2.65 4.10
C ALA A 224 24.15 -2.26 5.41
N ALA A 225 23.42 -2.22 6.54
CA ALA A 225 23.98 -1.91 7.85
C ALA A 225 24.97 -2.99 8.33
N LYS A 226 24.69 -4.27 8.06
CA LYS A 226 25.58 -5.40 8.41
C LYS A 226 26.85 -5.45 7.57
N ALA A 227 26.78 -5.07 6.29
CA ALA A 227 27.91 -5.20 5.37
C ALA A 227 29.11 -4.29 5.71
N LYS A 228 28.91 -3.21 6.48
CA LYS A 228 29.91 -2.18 6.90
C LYS A 228 30.63 -1.44 5.76
N VAL A 229 30.80 -2.05 4.58
CA VAL A 229 31.43 -1.52 3.37
C VAL A 229 30.64 -2.01 2.16
N GLY A 230 30.44 -1.18 1.14
CA GLY A 230 29.80 -1.57 -0.11
C GLY A 230 29.03 -0.44 -0.78
N ASN A 231 28.76 -0.60 -2.08
CA ASN A 231 27.97 0.36 -2.85
C ASN A 231 26.48 0.17 -2.59
N ARG A 232 25.74 1.28 -2.46
CA ARG A 232 24.28 1.29 -2.26
C ARG A 232 23.53 0.41 -3.27
N LYS A 233 24.00 0.37 -4.52
CA LYS A 233 23.43 -0.47 -5.60
C LYS A 233 23.31 -1.95 -5.20
N ASN A 234 24.24 -2.48 -4.41
CA ASN A 234 24.29 -3.89 -4.05
C ASN A 234 23.13 -4.31 -3.11
N PHE A 235 22.51 -3.33 -2.45
CA PHE A 235 21.42 -3.52 -1.49
C PHE A 235 20.07 -3.07 -2.03
N ILE A 236 20.01 -2.57 -3.25
CA ILE A 236 18.74 -2.28 -3.92
C ILE A 236 18.21 -3.60 -4.49
N ARG A 237 16.95 -3.89 -4.17
CA ARG A 237 16.19 -5.01 -4.71
C ARG A 237 15.07 -4.45 -5.58
N THR A 238 14.81 -5.13 -6.69
CA THR A 238 13.71 -4.80 -7.59
C THR A 238 12.83 -6.02 -7.70
N GLU A 239 11.54 -5.84 -7.49
CA GLU A 239 10.54 -6.89 -7.57
C GLU A 239 9.51 -6.52 -8.63
N GLU A 240 9.05 -7.54 -9.35
CA GLU A 240 7.90 -7.46 -10.25
C GLU A 240 6.83 -8.41 -9.74
N VAL A 241 5.63 -7.88 -9.51
CA VAL A 241 4.52 -8.63 -8.92
C VAL A 241 3.28 -8.50 -9.81
N LYS A 242 2.61 -9.62 -10.09
CA LYS A 242 1.27 -9.61 -10.69
C LYS A 242 0.29 -9.08 -9.64
N VAL A 243 -0.40 -7.99 -9.92
CA VAL A 243 -1.16 -7.26 -8.89
C VAL A 243 -2.58 -7.74 -8.70
N TYR A 244 -3.10 -8.57 -9.60
CA TYR A 244 -4.47 -9.02 -9.52
C TYR A 244 -4.64 -10.11 -8.44
N PRO A 245 -5.63 -10.01 -7.53
CA PRO A 245 -5.85 -11.05 -6.51
C PRO A 245 -6.23 -12.40 -7.13
N ASP A 246 -5.80 -13.50 -6.51
CA ASP A 246 -6.23 -14.83 -6.93
C ASP A 246 -7.67 -15.07 -6.44
N THR A 247 -8.66 -14.91 -7.33
CA THR A 247 -10.07 -15.14 -6.99
C THR A 247 -10.42 -16.62 -6.86
N THR A 248 -9.56 -17.54 -7.30
CA THR A 248 -9.80 -18.98 -7.22
C THR A 248 -9.67 -19.52 -5.78
N VAL A 249 -9.16 -18.72 -4.85
CA VAL A 249 -9.06 -19.07 -3.42
C VAL A 249 -10.41 -19.47 -2.81
N TRP A 250 -11.50 -18.86 -3.27
CA TRP A 250 -12.86 -19.19 -2.82
C TRP A 250 -13.26 -20.64 -3.12
N ILE A 251 -12.67 -21.24 -4.16
CA ILE A 251 -12.88 -22.64 -4.54
C ILE A 251 -11.78 -23.53 -3.95
N LYS A 252 -10.52 -23.09 -4.04
CA LYS A 252 -9.34 -23.87 -3.62
C LYS A 252 -9.30 -24.13 -2.12
N ASP A 253 -9.66 -23.14 -1.31
CA ASP A 253 -9.58 -23.25 0.16
C ASP A 253 -10.72 -24.12 0.73
N TYR A 254 -11.82 -24.27 -0.02
CA TYR A 254 -13.03 -24.99 0.41
C TYR A 254 -13.51 -25.96 -0.67
N ALA A 255 -12.77 -27.06 -0.86
CA ALA A 255 -13.19 -28.12 -1.75
C ALA A 255 -14.59 -28.65 -1.38
N TYR A 256 -15.39 -29.00 -2.39
CA TYR A 256 -16.76 -29.51 -2.24
C TYR A 256 -17.75 -28.51 -1.61
N SER A 257 -17.52 -27.20 -1.76
CA SER A 257 -18.44 -26.13 -1.37
C SER A 257 -18.88 -25.29 -2.58
N TYR A 258 -20.12 -24.79 -2.57
CA TYR A 258 -20.66 -23.92 -3.63
C TYR A 258 -20.29 -22.45 -3.34
N ASN A 259 -19.11 -22.03 -3.82
CA ASN A 259 -18.52 -20.70 -3.60
C ASN A 259 -18.30 -19.90 -4.89
N GLU A 260 -18.86 -20.37 -6.00
CA GLU A 260 -18.79 -19.76 -7.33
C GLU A 260 -19.24 -18.29 -7.33
N PRO A 261 -20.28 -17.86 -6.58
CA PRO A 261 -20.62 -16.44 -6.49
C PRO A 261 -19.47 -15.60 -5.91
N MET A 262 -18.77 -16.10 -4.89
CA MET A 262 -17.61 -15.37 -4.32
C MET A 262 -16.44 -15.34 -5.30
N HIS A 263 -16.18 -16.44 -6.01
CA HIS A 263 -15.16 -16.50 -7.05
C HIS A 263 -15.39 -15.47 -8.16
N ASN A 264 -16.63 -15.32 -8.61
CA ASN A 264 -16.99 -14.45 -9.73
C ASN A 264 -17.06 -12.97 -9.34
N ASP A 265 -17.64 -12.67 -8.17
CA ASP A 265 -18.11 -11.31 -7.87
C ASP A 265 -17.35 -10.61 -6.74
N TYR A 266 -16.70 -11.34 -5.81
CA TYR A 266 -16.17 -10.77 -4.57
C TYR A 266 -15.21 -9.58 -4.79
N PHE A 267 -14.28 -9.69 -5.75
CA PHE A 267 -13.30 -8.62 -5.95
C PHE A 267 -13.84 -7.45 -6.81
N TRP A 268 -14.64 -7.74 -7.84
CA TRP A 268 -15.01 -6.73 -8.85
C TRP A 268 -16.37 -6.10 -8.64
N HIS A 269 -17.33 -6.84 -8.10
CA HIS A 269 -18.70 -6.38 -7.99
C HIS A 269 -18.82 -5.24 -6.97
N LYS A 270 -19.71 -4.29 -7.23
CA LYS A 270 -19.86 -3.09 -6.38
C LYS A 270 -20.34 -3.42 -4.97
N ALA A 271 -21.13 -4.48 -4.82
CA ALA A 271 -21.66 -4.92 -3.52
C ALA A 271 -20.56 -5.28 -2.51
N TYR A 272 -19.40 -5.75 -2.98
CA TYR A 272 -18.28 -6.12 -2.11
C TYR A 272 -17.23 -5.01 -2.00
N GLY A 273 -17.56 -3.77 -2.37
CA GLY A 273 -16.61 -2.67 -2.45
C GLY A 273 -15.94 -2.34 -1.11
N ASP A 274 -16.69 -2.44 -0.02
CA ASP A 274 -16.26 -2.09 1.33
C ASP A 274 -15.86 -3.33 2.17
N TYR A 275 -15.83 -4.51 1.55
CA TYR A 275 -15.34 -5.75 2.15
C TYR A 275 -13.81 -5.82 2.03
N PRO A 276 -13.12 -6.52 2.95
CA PRO A 276 -11.67 -6.64 2.92
C PRO A 276 -11.20 -7.38 1.66
N VAL A 277 -10.09 -6.93 1.07
CA VAL A 277 -9.45 -7.65 -0.03
C VAL A 277 -8.83 -8.95 0.46
N VAL A 278 -9.12 -10.05 -0.23
CA VAL A 278 -8.56 -11.39 0.01
C VAL A 278 -8.02 -11.98 -1.29
N GLY A 279 -7.39 -13.15 -1.22
CA GLY A 279 -6.71 -13.74 -2.38
C GLY A 279 -5.41 -13.00 -2.72
N VAL A 280 -4.86 -12.25 -1.77
CA VAL A 280 -3.63 -11.47 -1.92
C VAL A 280 -2.46 -12.15 -1.19
N LYS A 281 -1.35 -12.28 -1.89
CA LYS A 281 -0.08 -12.76 -1.36
C LYS A 281 0.61 -11.68 -0.54
N TRP A 282 1.54 -12.07 0.33
CA TRP A 282 2.36 -11.13 1.10
C TRP A 282 3.11 -10.13 0.19
N THR A 283 3.69 -10.62 -0.91
CA THR A 283 4.39 -9.78 -1.90
C THR A 283 3.47 -8.79 -2.61
N GLN A 284 2.21 -9.16 -2.85
CA GLN A 284 1.19 -8.27 -3.41
C GLN A 284 0.79 -7.16 -2.43
N ALA A 285 0.69 -7.47 -1.14
CA ALA A 285 0.42 -6.47 -0.09
C ALA A 285 1.59 -5.47 0.05
N LYS A 286 2.84 -5.95 -0.04
CA LYS A 286 4.04 -5.09 -0.08
C LYS A 286 4.08 -4.19 -1.32
N ALA A 287 3.72 -4.74 -2.49
CA ALA A 287 3.59 -3.99 -3.73
C ALA A 287 2.53 -2.88 -3.62
N PHE A 288 1.38 -3.16 -2.99
CA PHE A 288 0.36 -2.15 -2.71
C PHE A 288 0.89 -1.02 -1.82
N CYS A 289 1.64 -1.34 -0.76
CA CYS A 289 2.28 -0.34 0.12
C CYS A 289 3.26 0.57 -0.65
N ALA A 290 4.09 -0.03 -1.52
CA ALA A 290 5.01 0.71 -2.38
C ALA A 290 4.25 1.61 -3.37
N TRP A 291 3.17 1.12 -3.97
CA TRP A 291 2.30 1.91 -4.84
C TRP A 291 1.61 3.06 -4.09
N ARG A 292 1.04 2.83 -2.91
CA ARG A 292 0.37 3.87 -2.10
C ARG A 292 1.35 5.01 -1.79
N THR A 293 2.59 4.67 -1.46
CA THR A 293 3.69 5.62 -1.26
C THR A 293 4.00 6.40 -2.52
N LEU A 294 4.20 5.71 -3.65
CA LEU A 294 4.46 6.32 -4.95
C LEU A 294 3.35 7.27 -5.37
N ASN A 295 2.09 6.86 -5.20
CA ASN A 295 0.92 7.63 -5.59
C ASN A 295 0.83 8.94 -4.82
N LYS A 296 0.95 8.89 -3.48
CA LYS A 296 0.92 10.09 -2.62
C LYS A 296 2.13 11.01 -2.87
N ASN A 297 3.34 10.47 -2.98
CA ASN A 297 4.53 11.28 -3.23
C ASN A 297 4.54 11.90 -4.64
N THR A 298 3.96 11.23 -5.64
CA THR A 298 3.74 11.81 -6.97
C THR A 298 2.79 12.99 -6.90
N TYR A 299 1.69 12.87 -6.13
CA TYR A 299 0.76 13.97 -5.91
C TYR A 299 1.43 15.18 -5.22
N ILE A 300 2.19 14.95 -4.14
CA ILE A 300 2.91 16.00 -3.41
C ILE A 300 3.85 16.76 -4.36
N LYS A 301 4.68 16.04 -5.13
CA LYS A 301 5.58 16.63 -6.14
C LYS A 301 4.83 17.45 -7.19
N SER A 302 3.62 17.04 -7.58
CA SER A 302 2.82 17.74 -8.59
C SER A 302 2.16 19.03 -8.10
N LYS A 303 1.84 19.11 -6.80
CA LYS A 303 1.05 20.23 -6.24
C LYS A 303 1.89 21.31 -5.59
N LYS A 304 3.04 20.98 -5.02
CA LYS A 304 3.82 21.94 -4.23
C LYS A 304 5.33 21.75 -4.45
N LYS A 305 6.00 22.79 -4.96
CA LYS A 305 7.48 22.82 -5.01
C LYS A 305 8.01 22.94 -3.56
N GLY A 306 8.90 22.04 -3.16
CA GLY A 306 9.62 22.12 -1.87
C GLY A 306 8.94 21.48 -0.65
N HIS A 307 7.92 20.64 -0.83
CA HIS A 307 7.40 19.82 0.28
C HIS A 307 8.21 18.53 0.44
N ASP A 308 8.48 18.18 1.70
CA ASP A 308 9.09 16.92 2.06
C ASP A 308 8.20 15.75 1.61
N LEU A 309 8.84 14.68 1.14
CA LEU A 309 8.15 13.44 0.81
C LEU A 309 7.65 12.79 2.10
N ILE A 310 6.50 12.13 2.03
CA ILE A 310 6.03 11.32 3.15
C ILE A 310 6.85 10.03 3.26
N ASN A 311 6.89 9.50 4.48
CA ASN A 311 7.41 8.15 4.74
C ASN A 311 6.60 7.10 3.99
N SER A 312 7.27 5.99 3.68
CA SER A 312 6.64 4.87 3.01
C SER A 312 5.52 4.26 3.85
N PHE A 313 4.41 3.95 3.20
CA PHE A 313 3.46 2.99 3.72
C PHE A 313 4.10 1.60 3.68
N ARG A 314 3.78 0.76 4.67
CA ARG A 314 4.28 -0.61 4.82
C ARG A 314 3.27 -1.47 5.58
N LEU A 315 3.50 -2.78 5.60
CA LEU A 315 2.82 -3.66 6.54
C LEU A 315 3.27 -3.34 7.98
N PRO A 316 2.38 -3.51 8.99
CA PRO A 316 2.78 -3.40 10.39
C PRO A 316 3.82 -4.48 10.71
N THR A 317 4.73 -4.20 11.65
CA THR A 317 5.44 -5.30 12.30
C THR A 317 4.45 -6.06 13.17
N GLU A 318 4.77 -7.30 13.52
CA GLU A 318 3.91 -8.08 14.40
C GLU A 318 3.64 -7.37 15.74
N ALA A 319 4.68 -6.74 16.32
CA ALA A 319 4.53 -6.03 17.58
C ALA A 319 3.68 -4.76 17.45
N GLU A 320 3.80 -4.04 16.34
CA GLU A 320 2.91 -2.91 16.04
C GLU A 320 1.46 -3.38 15.89
N TRP A 321 1.24 -4.52 15.25
CA TRP A 321 -0.10 -5.11 15.10
C TRP A 321 -0.70 -5.49 16.45
N GLU A 322 0.03 -6.24 17.30
CA GLU A 322 -0.49 -6.68 18.60
C GLU A 322 -0.75 -5.49 19.54
N TYR A 323 0.19 -4.54 19.59
CA TYR A 323 0.00 -3.31 20.36
C TYR A 323 -1.26 -2.54 19.93
N SER A 324 -1.45 -2.44 18.61
CA SER A 324 -2.61 -1.76 18.04
C SER A 324 -3.90 -2.52 18.33
N ALA A 325 -3.89 -3.85 18.24
CA ALA A 325 -5.04 -4.71 18.51
C ALA A 325 -5.51 -4.61 19.95
N ARG A 326 -4.58 -4.50 20.92
CA ARG A 326 -4.88 -4.28 22.34
C ARG A 326 -5.61 -2.97 22.64
N GLY A 327 -5.53 -1.97 21.75
CA GLY A 327 -6.35 -0.75 21.85
C GLY A 327 -6.14 0.05 23.14
N GLY A 328 -4.98 -0.04 23.79
CA GLY A 328 -4.69 0.60 25.09
C GLY A 328 -5.05 -0.24 26.33
N LEU A 329 -5.50 -1.49 26.15
CA LEU A 329 -5.76 -2.42 27.25
C LEU A 329 -4.52 -3.28 27.53
N GLU A 330 -4.07 -3.32 28.78
CA GLU A 330 -3.00 -4.20 29.21
C GLU A 330 -3.52 -5.64 29.39
N SER A 331 -2.78 -6.62 28.88
CA SER A 331 -3.08 -8.06 29.03
C SER A 331 -4.49 -8.51 28.60
N ALA A 332 -5.18 -7.74 27.75
CA ALA A 332 -6.47 -8.14 27.19
C ALA A 332 -6.36 -9.40 26.31
N THR A 333 -7.40 -10.24 26.33
CA THR A 333 -7.53 -11.43 25.47
C THR A 333 -7.93 -11.06 24.04
N TYR A 334 -8.91 -10.17 23.88
CA TYR A 334 -9.44 -9.66 22.61
C TYR A 334 -9.32 -8.12 22.55
N PRO A 335 -9.53 -7.49 21.38
CA PRO A 335 -9.46 -6.02 21.24
C PRO A 335 -10.42 -5.24 22.15
N TRP A 336 -11.54 -5.85 22.55
CA TRP A 336 -12.53 -5.29 23.47
C TRP A 336 -12.34 -5.71 24.94
N GLY A 337 -11.26 -6.42 25.26
CA GLY A 337 -11.05 -7.03 26.58
C GLY A 337 -11.31 -8.53 26.55
N GLY A 338 -11.92 -9.08 27.60
CA GLY A 338 -12.13 -10.52 27.69
C GLY A 338 -12.94 -10.92 28.93
N PRO A 339 -13.22 -12.23 29.10
CA PRO A 339 -12.75 -13.35 28.26
C PRO A 339 -13.74 -13.79 27.17
N TYR A 340 -14.87 -13.11 27.01
CA TYR A 340 -15.97 -13.57 26.15
C TYR A 340 -15.95 -12.94 24.75
N THR A 341 -16.43 -13.71 23.76
CA THR A 341 -16.63 -13.27 22.37
C THR A 341 -18.04 -12.71 22.10
N LYS A 342 -18.85 -12.59 23.16
CA LYS A 342 -20.20 -12.07 23.14
C LYS A 342 -20.37 -10.95 24.15
N ASN A 343 -21.28 -10.02 23.85
CA ASN A 343 -21.72 -9.01 24.82
C ASN A 343 -22.76 -9.58 25.81
N ASP A 344 -23.22 -8.73 26.73
CA ASP A 344 -24.25 -9.01 27.74
C ASP A 344 -25.62 -9.41 27.14
N ARG A 345 -25.87 -9.05 25.88
CA ARG A 345 -27.07 -9.42 25.10
C ARG A 345 -26.89 -10.72 24.31
N GLY A 346 -25.71 -11.35 24.36
CA GLY A 346 -25.40 -12.57 23.64
C GLY A 346 -25.05 -12.40 22.16
N CYS A 347 -24.91 -11.16 21.67
CA CYS A 347 -24.44 -10.87 20.31
C CYS A 347 -22.93 -11.05 20.21
N PHE A 348 -22.45 -11.61 19.11
CA PHE A 348 -21.02 -11.76 18.85
C PHE A 348 -20.35 -10.40 18.59
N LEU A 349 -19.09 -10.27 19.01
CA LEU A 349 -18.30 -9.03 18.96
C LEU A 349 -17.32 -8.97 17.79
N ALA A 350 -17.25 -10.03 16.99
CA ALA A 350 -16.41 -10.17 15.81
C ALA A 350 -17.03 -11.17 14.83
N ASN A 351 -16.54 -11.15 13.59
CA ASN A 351 -16.87 -12.14 12.56
C ASN A 351 -15.89 -13.32 12.63
N PHE A 352 -16.36 -14.52 12.97
CA PHE A 352 -15.55 -15.73 13.13
C PHE A 352 -16.43 -16.98 13.13
N LYS A 353 -15.82 -18.17 13.15
CA LYS A 353 -16.56 -19.43 13.23
C LYS A 353 -16.85 -19.80 14.70
N PRO A 354 -18.07 -19.59 15.22
CA PRO A 354 -18.32 -19.72 16.66
C PRO A 354 -18.62 -21.16 17.07
N ASN A 355 -19.23 -21.92 16.16
CA ASN A 355 -19.76 -23.25 16.41
C ASN A 355 -19.17 -24.27 15.43
N ARG A 356 -19.14 -25.55 15.85
CA ARG A 356 -18.66 -26.63 14.98
C ARG A 356 -19.67 -26.86 13.83
N GLY A 357 -19.29 -26.45 12.63
CA GLY A 357 -20.07 -26.67 11.41
C GLY A 357 -21.10 -25.57 11.12
N ASP A 358 -21.26 -24.61 12.02
CA ASP A 358 -22.12 -23.44 11.85
C ASP A 358 -21.25 -22.19 11.85
N TYR A 359 -20.96 -21.72 10.62
CA TYR A 359 -20.12 -20.56 10.34
C TYR A 359 -20.90 -19.24 10.48
N ALA A 360 -22.23 -19.28 10.37
CA ALA A 360 -23.05 -18.07 10.30
C ALA A 360 -23.78 -17.76 11.63
N ALA A 361 -23.35 -18.38 12.73
CA ALA A 361 -23.92 -18.13 14.06
C ALA A 361 -23.75 -16.66 14.51
N ASP A 362 -22.77 -15.96 13.95
CA ASP A 362 -22.49 -14.54 14.10
C ASP A 362 -23.18 -13.67 13.03
N GLU A 363 -24.14 -14.24 12.31
CA GLU A 363 -24.92 -13.64 11.22
C GLU A 363 -24.16 -13.47 9.89
N ALA A 364 -22.91 -13.96 9.78
CA ALA A 364 -22.12 -13.85 8.56
C ALA A 364 -21.47 -15.20 8.18
N LEU A 365 -21.71 -15.67 6.94
CA LEU A 365 -21.06 -16.89 6.46
C LEU A 365 -19.59 -16.67 6.03
N TYR A 366 -19.29 -15.47 5.55
CA TYR A 366 -17.99 -15.08 5.01
C TYR A 366 -17.53 -13.76 5.65
N THR A 367 -16.63 -13.05 5.00
CA THR A 367 -16.25 -11.69 5.38
C THR A 367 -17.46 -10.76 5.46
N VAL A 368 -17.31 -9.69 6.23
CA VAL A 368 -18.26 -8.58 6.33
C VAL A 368 -17.57 -7.28 5.89
N GLU A 369 -18.32 -6.19 5.78
CA GLU A 369 -17.76 -4.87 5.49
C GLU A 369 -16.68 -4.50 6.53
N ALA A 370 -15.60 -3.85 6.10
CA ALA A 370 -14.43 -3.62 6.92
C ALA A 370 -14.68 -2.68 8.13
N LYS A 371 -15.82 -1.97 8.15
CA LYS A 371 -16.30 -1.15 9.28
C LYS A 371 -17.42 -1.81 10.10
N SER A 372 -17.56 -3.13 10.00
CA SER A 372 -18.46 -3.90 10.88
C SER A 372 -17.88 -4.01 12.29
N TYR A 373 -18.77 -4.22 13.28
CA TYR A 373 -18.47 -4.28 14.72
C TYR A 373 -17.89 -2.97 15.29
N GLU A 374 -17.75 -2.93 16.61
CA GLU A 374 -17.21 -1.75 17.30
C GLU A 374 -15.68 -1.69 17.18
N PRO A 375 -15.11 -0.49 16.99
CA PRO A 375 -13.66 -0.35 16.98
C PRO A 375 -13.08 -0.48 18.39
N ASN A 376 -11.80 -0.83 18.48
CA ASN A 376 -11.08 -0.83 19.76
C ASN A 376 -10.73 0.60 20.25
N GLY A 377 -10.04 0.71 21.38
CA GLY A 377 -9.68 2.00 21.99
C GLY A 377 -8.76 2.91 21.15
N TYR A 378 -8.19 2.41 20.04
CA TYR A 378 -7.44 3.19 19.06
C TYR A 378 -8.22 3.49 17.77
N ASN A 379 -9.53 3.26 17.77
CA ASN A 379 -10.41 3.45 16.62
C ASN A 379 -10.05 2.52 15.43
N LEU A 380 -9.65 1.29 15.75
CA LEU A 380 -9.35 0.24 14.76
C LEU A 380 -10.45 -0.82 14.77
N TYR A 381 -11.03 -1.06 13.60
CA TYR A 381 -12.09 -2.05 13.37
C TYR A 381 -11.49 -3.40 13.02
N ASN A 382 -12.23 -4.47 13.35
CA ASN A 382 -11.93 -5.85 12.95
C ASN A 382 -10.47 -6.29 13.22
N MET A 383 -9.88 -5.83 14.33
CA MET A 383 -8.57 -6.34 14.78
C MET A 383 -8.64 -7.80 15.26
N ALA A 384 -9.84 -8.37 15.38
CA ALA A 384 -10.09 -9.78 15.63
C ALA A 384 -11.23 -10.26 14.73
N GLY A 385 -10.99 -11.33 13.99
CA GLY A 385 -11.96 -11.91 13.05
C GLY A 385 -11.95 -11.23 11.68
N ASN A 386 -13.02 -11.42 10.92
CA ASN A 386 -13.17 -10.99 9.53
C ASN A 386 -12.08 -11.61 8.63
N VAL A 387 -10.89 -11.03 8.53
CA VAL A 387 -9.74 -11.63 7.82
C VAL A 387 -8.48 -11.57 8.67
N SER A 388 -7.67 -12.62 8.61
CA SER A 388 -6.33 -12.56 9.17
C SER A 388 -5.49 -11.57 8.38
N GLU A 389 -4.56 -10.89 9.03
CA GLU A 389 -3.80 -9.80 8.41
C GLU A 389 -2.32 -10.12 8.26
N TRP A 390 -1.79 -9.92 7.05
CA TRP A 390 -0.35 -9.98 6.81
C TRP A 390 0.41 -8.91 7.61
N THR A 391 1.50 -9.33 8.25
CA THR A 391 2.48 -8.43 8.86
C THR A 391 3.81 -8.46 8.09
N ASP A 392 4.70 -7.50 8.33
CA ASP A 392 6.05 -7.47 7.71
C ASP A 392 7.00 -8.52 8.30
N SER A 393 6.68 -9.04 9.49
CA SER A 393 7.57 -9.91 10.26
C SER A 393 7.59 -11.34 9.71
N SER A 394 8.79 -11.92 9.61
CA SER A 394 8.97 -13.35 9.34
C SER A 394 8.62 -14.18 10.56
N TYR A 395 7.93 -15.30 10.36
CA TYR A 395 7.54 -16.18 11.45
C TYR A 395 8.73 -17.04 11.92
N ASP A 396 9.06 -16.88 13.19
CA ASP A 396 10.03 -17.68 13.93
C ASP A 396 9.45 -17.95 15.33
N PRO A 397 9.27 -19.22 15.72
CA PRO A 397 8.81 -19.59 17.06
C PRO A 397 9.67 -18.99 18.17
N ASN A 398 10.99 -18.87 17.96
CA ASN A 398 11.93 -18.37 18.97
C ASN A 398 12.12 -16.86 18.90
N ALA A 399 11.34 -16.14 18.08
CA ALA A 399 11.50 -14.70 17.86
C ALA A 399 11.61 -13.90 19.16
N TYR A 400 10.76 -14.20 20.16
CA TYR A 400 10.66 -13.33 21.34
C TYR A 400 11.90 -13.42 22.24
N GLU A 401 12.69 -14.49 22.14
CA GLU A 401 13.93 -14.65 22.90
C GLU A 401 14.98 -13.60 22.48
N TYR A 402 15.16 -13.40 21.18
CA TYR A 402 16.27 -12.60 20.64
C TYR A 402 15.88 -11.22 20.10
N VAL A 403 14.59 -10.94 19.85
CA VAL A 403 14.18 -9.61 19.37
C VAL A 403 14.49 -8.52 20.40
N SER A 404 14.84 -7.34 19.91
CA SER A 404 15.00 -6.13 20.73
C SER A 404 13.71 -5.78 21.46
N SER A 405 13.80 -5.28 22.69
CA SER A 405 12.64 -4.70 23.38
C SER A 405 12.22 -3.34 22.82
N MET A 406 13.02 -2.73 21.92
CA MET A 406 12.70 -1.47 21.26
C MET A 406 12.36 -1.73 19.79
N ASN A 407 11.12 -1.42 19.40
CA ASN A 407 10.54 -1.62 18.05
C ASN A 407 10.90 -2.98 17.43
N PRO A 408 10.53 -4.10 18.07
CA PRO A 408 10.87 -5.43 17.59
C PRO A 408 10.32 -5.71 16.19
N ASN A 409 11.17 -6.32 15.35
CA ASN A 409 10.79 -6.88 14.06
C ASN A 409 11.79 -7.98 13.69
N VAL A 410 11.28 -9.16 13.33
CA VAL A 410 12.08 -10.22 12.69
C VAL A 410 11.91 -10.07 11.19
N GLN A 411 12.98 -9.68 10.49
CA GLN A 411 12.92 -9.49 9.03
C GLN A 411 13.95 -10.39 8.36
N ASP A 412 13.51 -11.59 7.98
CA ASP A 412 14.30 -12.51 7.15
C ASP A 412 13.61 -12.70 5.80
N TYR A 413 14.19 -12.14 4.75
CA TYR A 413 13.68 -12.22 3.38
C TYR A 413 13.78 -13.64 2.78
N LYS A 414 14.63 -14.51 3.34
CA LYS A 414 14.73 -15.92 2.90
C LYS A 414 13.61 -16.76 3.48
N ASN A 415 13.17 -16.44 4.70
CA ASN A 415 12.06 -17.12 5.33
C ASN A 415 10.73 -16.78 4.64
N GLN A 416 10.14 -17.79 3.99
CA GLN A 416 8.86 -17.66 3.31
C GLN A 416 7.67 -17.62 4.28
N ARG A 417 7.81 -18.10 5.52
CA ARG A 417 6.73 -18.04 6.51
C ARG A 417 6.64 -16.61 7.04
N LYS A 418 5.51 -15.96 6.82
CA LYS A 418 5.23 -14.59 7.31
C LYS A 418 4.14 -14.65 8.35
N VAL A 419 4.27 -13.83 9.38
CA VAL A 419 3.32 -13.80 10.49
C VAL A 419 2.00 -13.22 10.01
N VAL A 420 0.90 -13.91 10.33
CA VAL A 420 -0.48 -13.44 10.19
C VAL A 420 -1.14 -13.36 11.56
N ARG A 421 -2.02 -12.37 11.76
CA ARG A 421 -2.65 -12.10 13.06
C ARG A 421 -4.14 -11.80 12.92
N GLY A 422 -4.87 -11.89 14.03
CA GLY A 422 -6.29 -11.50 14.14
C GLY A 422 -7.31 -12.61 13.95
N GLY A 423 -6.93 -13.72 13.28
CA GLY A 423 -7.89 -14.75 12.90
C GLY A 423 -8.88 -14.22 11.85
N SER A 424 -9.79 -15.07 11.40
CA SER A 424 -10.70 -14.74 10.31
C SER A 424 -12.10 -15.32 10.53
N TRP A 425 -13.02 -15.00 9.61
CA TRP A 425 -14.38 -15.54 9.55
C TRP A 425 -14.44 -17.08 9.62
N LYS A 426 -13.36 -17.78 9.20
CA LYS A 426 -13.30 -19.24 9.22
C LYS A 426 -12.76 -19.84 10.53
N ASP A 427 -12.16 -19.02 11.38
CA ASP A 427 -11.39 -19.45 12.54
C ASP A 427 -12.20 -19.45 13.82
N VAL A 428 -11.80 -20.31 14.77
CA VAL A 428 -12.39 -20.36 16.10
C VAL A 428 -11.82 -19.25 16.99
N ALA A 429 -12.52 -18.95 18.09
CA ALA A 429 -12.20 -17.87 19.03
C ALA A 429 -10.72 -17.82 19.50
N TYR A 430 -10.03 -18.96 19.57
CA TYR A 430 -8.60 -18.99 19.93
C TYR A 430 -7.72 -18.13 19.01
N PHE A 431 -7.98 -18.12 17.70
CA PHE A 431 -7.20 -17.35 16.72
C PHE A 431 -7.54 -15.87 16.72
N LEU A 432 -8.66 -15.48 17.33
CA LEU A 432 -9.08 -14.09 17.47
C LEU A 432 -8.35 -13.36 18.60
N GLN A 433 -7.64 -14.08 19.47
CA GLN A 433 -6.97 -13.46 20.59
C GLN A 433 -5.84 -12.56 20.11
N VAL A 434 -5.69 -11.39 20.74
CA VAL A 434 -4.70 -10.39 20.33
C VAL A 434 -3.28 -10.93 20.39
N SER A 435 -2.99 -11.93 21.23
CA SER A 435 -1.66 -12.55 21.37
C SER A 435 -1.43 -13.77 20.45
N THR A 436 -2.47 -14.37 19.85
CA THR A 436 -2.32 -15.61 19.08
C THR A 436 -1.64 -15.36 17.74
N ARG A 437 -0.53 -16.06 17.50
CA ARG A 437 0.29 -15.90 16.30
C ARG A 437 0.03 -17.08 15.36
N ASP A 438 -0.04 -16.80 14.07
CA ASP A 438 -0.03 -17.84 13.04
C ASP A 438 0.88 -17.40 11.88
N HIS A 439 1.08 -18.28 10.92
CA HIS A 439 1.85 -17.97 9.72
C HIS A 439 1.23 -18.55 8.47
N GLU A 440 1.56 -17.92 7.36
CA GLU A 440 1.30 -18.46 6.04
C GLU A 440 2.51 -18.18 5.14
N TYR A 441 2.67 -18.94 4.07
CA TYR A 441 3.75 -18.76 3.12
C TYR A 441 3.53 -17.50 2.28
N ALA A 442 4.60 -16.72 2.07
CA ALA A 442 4.57 -15.41 1.41
C ALA A 442 4.03 -15.45 -0.03
N ASP A 443 4.09 -16.62 -0.68
CA ASP A 443 3.62 -16.89 -2.03
C ASP A 443 2.20 -17.50 -2.08
N SER A 444 1.60 -17.78 -0.92
CA SER A 444 0.24 -18.32 -0.81
C SER A 444 -0.79 -17.21 -0.71
N ALA A 445 -1.92 -17.42 -1.38
CA ALA A 445 -3.10 -16.57 -1.33
C ALA A 445 -4.24 -17.36 -0.70
N ARG A 446 -5.03 -16.71 0.16
CA ARG A 446 -6.16 -17.32 0.88
C ARG A 446 -7.38 -16.40 0.84
N SER A 447 -8.56 -17.00 0.88
CA SER A 447 -9.88 -16.36 0.97
C SER A 447 -10.17 -15.71 2.33
N TYR A 448 -9.29 -15.93 3.31
CA TYR A 448 -9.44 -15.47 4.68
C TYR A 448 -8.24 -14.67 5.19
N ILE A 449 -7.30 -14.31 4.31
CA ILE A 449 -6.14 -13.46 4.63
C ILE A 449 -6.17 -12.19 3.78
N GLY A 450 -6.23 -11.04 4.47
CA GLY A 450 -6.10 -9.71 3.92
C GLY A 450 -4.90 -8.99 4.54
N PHE A 451 -4.96 -7.65 4.61
CA PHE A 451 -3.95 -6.84 5.27
C PHE A 451 -4.45 -5.42 5.54
N ARG A 452 -3.76 -4.73 6.45
CA ARG A 452 -3.82 -3.28 6.62
C ARG A 452 -2.42 -2.68 6.54
N THR A 453 -2.31 -1.36 6.39
CA THR A 453 -1.00 -0.71 6.29
C THR A 453 -0.76 0.25 7.45
N VAL A 454 0.51 0.56 7.67
CA VAL A 454 0.98 1.58 8.60
C VAL A 454 1.88 2.57 7.90
N GLN A 455 1.98 3.76 8.49
CA GLN A 455 2.95 4.78 8.15
C GLN A 455 3.60 5.32 9.41
N ASP A 456 4.92 5.47 9.37
CA ASP A 456 5.67 6.01 10.49
C ASP A 456 5.28 7.46 10.81
N TYR A 457 5.04 7.75 12.09
CA TYR A 457 4.84 9.10 12.56
C TYR A 457 6.16 9.87 12.56
N MET A 458 6.19 11.04 11.91
CA MET A 458 7.33 11.94 11.91
C MET A 458 7.13 13.02 12.99
N GLY A 459 8.21 13.48 13.64
CA GLY A 459 8.16 14.53 14.67
C GLY A 459 8.13 14.02 16.12
N LEU A 460 7.96 14.97 17.07
CA LEU A 460 7.97 14.68 18.51
C LEU A 460 6.88 13.66 18.85
N GLN A 461 7.31 12.53 19.42
CA GLN A 461 6.44 11.41 19.78
C GLN A 461 5.37 11.87 20.76
N THR A 462 4.11 11.64 20.42
CA THR A 462 3.01 11.66 21.38
C THR A 462 3.05 10.34 22.13
N THR A 463 3.84 10.30 23.22
CA THR A 463 3.67 9.24 24.21
C THR A 463 2.34 9.50 24.92
N GLY A 464 1.56 8.46 25.19
CA GLY A 464 0.25 8.59 25.87
C GLY A 464 0.30 9.32 27.22
N ASN A 465 1.52 9.53 27.76
CA ASN A 465 1.79 10.23 29.01
C ASN A 465 1.94 11.76 28.87
N GLY A 466 1.90 12.30 27.66
CA GLY A 466 2.00 13.74 27.42
C GLY A 466 0.67 14.44 27.62
N LYS A 467 0.46 15.10 28.76
CA LYS A 467 -0.61 16.11 28.93
C LYS A 467 -0.55 17.07 27.73
N LYS A 468 -1.66 17.19 26.98
CA LYS A 468 -1.85 18.23 25.97
C LYS A 468 -1.50 19.57 26.62
N LYS A 469 -0.39 20.19 26.18
CA LYS A 469 -0.08 21.58 26.50
C LYS A 469 -0.64 22.47 25.41
#